data_AF-A0A645JB04-F1
#
_entry.id   AF-A0A645JB04-F1
#
_cell.length_a   1.000
_cell.length_b   1.000
_cell.length_c   1.000
_cell.angle_alpha   90.00
_cell.angle_beta   90.00
_cell.angle_gamma   90.00
#
_symmetry.space_group_name_H-M   'P 1'
#
loop_
_entity.id
_entity.type
_entity.pdbx_description
1 polymer ?
#
loop_
_entity_poly.entity_id
_entity_poly.type
_entity_poly.pdbx_seq_one_letter_code
_entity_poly.pdbx_strand_id
1 'polypeptide(L)'
;MLKTQAKIKEITGFTSNLIRFPGGSSKRLNLRLLDKLHEHNLKIYDWNVNLCDGVNPNLTTNQLFVNGTKHNTKYSRLIILMHCNFNNINTVNALPKIIDHYKNLGYEFKVIDENTKEYYYRLKK
;
A
#
# COMPACT_ATOMS: atom_id res chain seq x y z
N MET A 1 -4.14 -14.26 -8.10
CA MET A 1 -2.80 -13.94 -7.58
C MET A 1 -1.73 -14.67 -8.39
N LEU A 2 -1.68 -16.01 -8.38
CA LEU A 2 -0.66 -16.77 -9.13
C LEU A 2 -0.62 -16.49 -10.64
N LYS A 3 -1.77 -16.40 -11.32
CA LYS A 3 -1.82 -16.03 -12.75
C LYS A 3 -1.17 -14.66 -13.03
N THR A 4 -1.45 -13.67 -12.20
CA THR A 4 -0.86 -12.32 -12.32
C THR A 4 0.63 -12.35 -12.04
N GLN A 5 1.07 -13.08 -11.01
CA GLN A 5 2.49 -13.25 -10.68
C GLN A 5 3.26 -13.89 -11.84
N ALA A 6 2.72 -14.97 -12.43
CA ALA A 6 3.32 -15.62 -13.60
C ALA A 6 3.47 -14.62 -14.77
N LYS A 7 2.45 -13.80 -15.03
CA LYS A 7 2.52 -12.79 -16.08
C LYS A 7 3.54 -11.68 -15.79
N ILE A 8 3.67 -11.25 -14.52
CA ILE A 8 4.71 -10.28 -14.12
C ILE A 8 6.10 -10.88 -14.35
N LYS A 9 6.33 -12.14 -13.98
CA LYS A 9 7.60 -12.84 -14.21
C LYS A 9 7.92 -12.96 -15.70
N GLU A 10 6.93 -13.31 -16.52
CA GLU A 10 7.08 -13.40 -17.98
C GLU A 10 7.53 -12.07 -18.58
N ILE A 11 6.96 -10.95 -18.15
CA ILE A 11 7.25 -9.62 -18.70
C ILE A 11 8.57 -9.04 -18.15
N THR A 12 8.83 -9.22 -16.86
CA THR A 12 9.89 -8.48 -16.15
C THR A 12 11.09 -9.34 -15.73
N GLY A 13 10.98 -10.68 -15.81
CA GLY A 13 11.93 -11.62 -15.21
C GLY A 13 11.84 -11.72 -13.68
N PHE A 14 11.12 -10.80 -13.02
CA PHE A 14 11.03 -10.73 -11.56
C PHE A 14 9.77 -11.41 -11.02
N THR A 15 9.91 -12.16 -9.93
CA THR A 15 8.77 -12.78 -9.23
C THR A 15 8.50 -12.03 -7.94
N SER A 16 7.36 -11.35 -7.86
CA SER A 16 6.91 -10.73 -6.61
C SER A 16 5.99 -11.65 -5.82
N ASN A 17 6.33 -11.90 -4.57
CA ASN A 17 5.47 -12.59 -3.61
C ASN A 17 4.61 -11.63 -2.77
N LEU A 18 4.68 -10.34 -3.06
CA LEU A 18 3.99 -9.29 -2.34
C LEU A 18 2.62 -9.05 -2.98
N ILE A 19 1.56 -9.14 -2.20
CA ILE A 19 0.19 -8.98 -2.67
C ILE A 19 -0.56 -7.91 -1.89
N ARG A 20 -1.53 -7.29 -2.55
CA ARG A 20 -2.54 -6.42 -1.94
C ARG A 20 -3.91 -6.83 -2.45
N PHE A 21 -4.87 -6.99 -1.55
CA PHE A 21 -6.24 -7.28 -1.94
C PHE A 21 -6.89 -6.06 -2.60
N PRO A 22 -7.70 -6.24 -3.66
CA PRO A 22 -8.55 -5.16 -4.17
C PRO A 22 -9.46 -4.62 -3.07
N GLY A 23 -9.32 -3.34 -2.74
CA GLY A 23 -10.04 -2.69 -1.64
C GLY A 23 -9.54 -3.06 -0.23
N GLY A 24 -8.40 -3.74 -0.11
CA GLY A 24 -7.81 -4.15 1.16
C GLY A 24 -8.32 -5.49 1.68
N SER A 25 -7.61 -6.06 2.65
CA SER A 25 -7.89 -7.41 3.18
C SER A 25 -9.11 -7.48 4.11
N SER A 26 -9.59 -6.33 4.60
CA SER A 26 -10.68 -6.23 5.58
C SER A 26 -11.94 -6.92 5.06
N LYS A 27 -12.55 -7.78 5.89
CA LYS A 27 -13.71 -8.65 5.58
C LYS A 27 -13.47 -9.71 4.48
N ARG A 28 -12.31 -9.72 3.82
CA ARG A 28 -11.97 -10.68 2.75
C ARG A 28 -10.99 -11.75 3.23
N LEU A 29 -10.15 -11.41 4.20
CA LEU A 29 -9.14 -12.28 4.78
C LEU A 29 -9.68 -12.95 6.04
N ASN A 30 -9.54 -14.27 6.12
CA ASN A 30 -9.74 -15.09 7.32
C ASN A 30 -8.51 -15.98 7.52
N LEU A 31 -8.42 -16.64 8.67
CA LEU A 31 -7.25 -17.48 9.02
C LEU A 31 -6.96 -18.54 7.97
N ARG A 32 -7.98 -19.30 7.54
CA ARG A 32 -7.83 -20.34 6.51
C ARG A 32 -7.28 -19.80 5.19
N LEU A 33 -7.70 -18.61 4.77
CA LEU A 33 -7.17 -17.98 3.55
C LEU A 33 -5.77 -17.44 3.76
N LEU A 34 -5.47 -16.89 4.94
CA LEU A 34 -4.13 -16.44 5.29
C LEU A 34 -3.13 -17.60 5.23
N ASP A 35 -3.46 -18.73 5.86
CA ASP A 35 -2.61 -19.93 5.86
C ASP A 35 -2.32 -20.40 4.42
N LYS A 36 -3.36 -20.48 3.59
CA LYS A 36 -3.21 -20.83 2.16
C LYS A 36 -2.32 -19.85 1.38
N LEU A 37 -2.38 -18.56 1.69
CA LEU A 37 -1.52 -17.57 1.03
C LEU A 37 -0.07 -17.76 1.46
N HIS A 38 0.17 -18.00 2.75
CA HIS A 38 1.49 -18.28 3.30
C HIS A 38 2.09 -19.60 2.81
N GLU A 39 1.28 -20.63 2.59
CA GLU A 39 1.71 -21.89 1.92
C GLU A 39 2.29 -21.63 0.51
N HIS A 40 1.79 -20.59 -0.18
CA HIS A 40 2.32 -20.13 -1.47
C HIS A 40 3.36 -19.00 -1.34
N ASN A 41 3.89 -18.77 -0.13
CA ASN A 41 4.84 -17.71 0.20
C ASN A 41 4.34 -16.29 -0.12
N LEU A 42 3.03 -16.08 -0.24
CA LEU A 42 2.43 -14.78 -0.56
C LEU A 42 2.25 -13.95 0.71
N LYS A 43 2.83 -12.74 0.74
CA LYS A 43 2.73 -11.79 1.87
C LYS A 43 1.80 -10.64 1.53
N ILE A 44 0.95 -10.26 2.49
CA ILE A 44 -0.08 -9.25 2.35
C ILE A 44 0.40 -7.89 2.86
N TYR A 45 0.14 -6.84 2.07
CA TYR A 45 0.46 -5.46 2.42
C TYR A 45 -0.75 -4.52 2.21
N ASP A 46 -1.53 -4.35 3.27
CA ASP A 46 -2.48 -3.26 3.43
C ASP A 46 -1.75 -1.93 3.73
N TRP A 47 -2.47 -0.91 4.17
CA TRP A 47 -1.95 0.42 4.44
C TRP A 47 -2.44 0.96 5.79
N ASN A 48 -1.76 1.97 6.33
CA ASN A 48 -2.18 2.67 7.55
C ASN A 48 -2.25 4.19 7.39
N VAL A 49 -1.92 4.69 6.19
CA VAL A 49 -2.18 6.06 5.73
C VAL A 49 -2.87 5.97 4.37
N ASN A 50 -3.90 6.77 4.13
CA ASN A 50 -4.71 6.71 2.92
C ASN A 50 -4.98 8.11 2.37
N LEU A 51 -4.62 8.38 1.12
CA LEU A 51 -4.89 9.64 0.45
C LEU A 51 -6.37 9.80 0.05
N CYS A 52 -7.12 8.70 -0.01
CA CYS A 52 -8.47 8.61 -0.55
C CYS A 52 -8.58 8.93 -2.04
N ASP A 53 -7.46 8.96 -2.76
CA ASP A 53 -7.38 9.23 -4.20
C ASP A 53 -7.97 8.12 -5.09
N GLY A 54 -8.03 6.88 -4.57
CA GLY A 54 -8.75 5.78 -5.20
C GLY A 54 -10.27 5.84 -5.03
N VAL A 55 -10.76 6.61 -4.06
CA VAL A 55 -12.21 6.85 -3.83
C VAL A 55 -12.66 8.10 -4.58
N ASN A 56 -11.87 9.16 -4.49
CA ASN A 56 -12.11 10.41 -5.21
C ASN A 56 -10.81 10.87 -5.90
N PRO A 57 -10.64 10.60 -7.20
CA PRO A 57 -9.45 11.01 -7.94
C PRO A 57 -9.36 12.53 -8.16
N ASN A 58 -10.47 13.27 -7.98
CA ASN A 58 -10.55 14.71 -8.21
C ASN A 58 -10.18 15.54 -6.98
N LEU A 59 -9.71 14.92 -5.89
CA LEU A 59 -9.22 15.65 -4.73
C LEU A 59 -8.11 16.62 -5.14
N THR A 60 -8.13 17.82 -4.54
CA THR A 60 -7.08 18.81 -4.76
C THR A 60 -5.75 18.32 -4.20
N THR A 61 -4.64 18.82 -4.74
CA THR A 61 -3.29 18.55 -4.22
C THR A 61 -3.18 18.82 -2.72
N ASN A 62 -3.85 19.87 -2.21
CA ASN A 62 -3.84 20.19 -0.78
C ASN A 62 -4.62 19.17 0.06
N GLN A 63 -5.80 18.72 -0.40
CA GLN A 63 -6.56 17.66 0.29
C GLN A 63 -5.77 16.35 0.32
N LEU A 64 -5.11 16.00 -0.79
CA LEU A 64 -4.25 14.81 -0.87
C LEU A 64 -3.05 14.91 0.06
N PHE A 65 -2.41 16.08 0.15
CA PHE A 65 -1.35 16.34 1.13
C PHE A 65 -1.84 16.17 2.56
N VAL A 66 -2.98 16.77 2.93
CA VAL A 66 -3.56 16.63 4.28
C VAL A 66 -3.89 15.17 4.59
N ASN A 67 -4.51 14.44 3.66
CA ASN A 67 -4.83 13.02 3.85
C ASN A 67 -3.55 12.16 3.95
N GLY A 68 -2.55 12.45 3.11
CA GLY A 68 -1.29 11.73 3.05
C GLY A 68 -0.36 11.99 4.22
N THR A 69 -0.55 13.07 4.97
CA THR A 69 0.24 13.38 6.18
C THR A 69 -0.51 13.07 7.47
N LYS A 70 -1.83 12.92 7.41
CA LYS A 70 -2.67 12.48 8.51
C LYS A 70 -2.42 11.00 8.82
N HIS A 71 -1.62 10.75 9.85
CA HIS A 71 -1.31 9.41 10.34
C HIS A 71 -1.51 9.29 11.86
N ASN A 72 -1.64 8.06 12.34
CA ASN A 72 -1.68 7.80 13.77
C ASN A 72 -0.25 7.68 14.30
N THR A 73 0.15 8.56 15.22
CA THR A 73 1.50 8.66 15.79
C THR A 73 1.96 7.40 16.54
N LYS A 74 1.04 6.49 16.87
CA LYS A 74 1.39 5.18 17.44
C LYS A 74 2.13 4.26 16.47
N TYR A 75 2.07 4.52 15.16
CA TYR A 75 2.75 3.71 14.16
C TYR A 75 4.11 4.32 13.83
N SER A 76 5.17 3.60 14.18
CA SER A 76 6.55 3.95 13.78
C SER A 76 6.82 3.67 12.29
N ARG A 77 6.05 2.77 11.67
CA ARG A 77 6.14 2.43 10.25
C ARG A 77 4.85 2.79 9.54
N LEU A 78 4.95 3.60 8.50
CA LEU A 78 3.82 4.05 7.69
C LEU A 78 3.84 3.34 6.33
N ILE A 79 2.71 2.76 5.94
CA ILE A 79 2.46 2.26 4.58
C ILE A 79 1.37 3.16 4.02
N ILE A 80 1.75 4.00 3.06
CA ILE A 80 0.89 5.02 2.45
C ILE A 80 0.26 4.45 1.19
N LEU A 81 -1.07 4.46 1.11
CA LEU A 81 -1.80 4.08 -0.11
C LEU A 81 -2.00 5.29 -1.02
N MET A 82 -1.53 5.13 -2.26
CA MET A 82 -1.66 6.09 -3.37
C MET A 82 -1.95 5.30 -4.66
N HIS A 83 -2.58 5.96 -5.64
CA HIS A 83 -2.87 5.41 -6.96
C HIS A 83 -2.15 6.24 -8.05
N CYS A 84 -1.78 5.57 -9.14
CA CYS A 84 -1.06 6.17 -10.27
C CYS A 84 -1.79 5.94 -11.61
N ASN A 85 -3.12 5.84 -11.57
CA ASN A 85 -3.92 5.72 -12.79
C ASN A 85 -3.94 7.07 -13.55
N PHE A 86 -4.42 7.05 -14.79
CA PHE A 86 -4.46 8.23 -15.66
C PHE A 86 -5.20 9.45 -15.05
N ASN A 87 -6.14 9.21 -14.13
CA ASN A 87 -6.92 10.25 -13.46
C ASN A 87 -6.28 10.76 -12.15
N ASN A 88 -5.16 10.20 -11.70
CA ASN A 88 -4.50 10.56 -10.44
C ASN A 88 -3.43 11.67 -10.60
N ILE A 89 -3.63 12.62 -11.51
CA ILE A 89 -2.67 13.71 -11.77
C ILE A 89 -2.37 14.51 -10.49
N ASN A 90 -3.40 14.80 -9.69
CA ASN A 90 -3.22 15.54 -8.44
C ASN A 90 -2.44 14.75 -7.39
N THR A 91 -2.50 13.40 -7.40
CA THR A 91 -1.68 12.54 -6.53
C THR A 91 -0.21 12.70 -6.86
N VAL A 92 0.14 12.69 -8.16
CA VAL A 92 1.52 12.92 -8.61
C VAL A 92 2.01 14.31 -8.18
N ASN A 93 1.17 15.33 -8.33
CA ASN A 93 1.51 16.70 -7.91
C ASN A 93 1.65 16.86 -6.39
N ALA A 94 0.96 16.05 -5.58
CA ALA A 94 1.03 16.10 -4.12
C ALA A 94 2.25 15.36 -3.56
N LEU A 95 2.74 14.34 -4.28
CA LEU A 95 3.77 13.43 -3.82
C LEU A 95 5.06 14.12 -3.32
N PRO A 96 5.64 15.13 -4.01
CA PRO A 96 6.85 15.80 -3.53
C PRO A 96 6.68 16.41 -2.13
N LYS A 97 5.55 17.10 -1.89
CA LYS A 97 5.26 17.72 -0.59
C LYS A 97 5.07 16.68 0.52
N ILE A 98 4.47 15.53 0.20
CA ILE A 98 4.31 14.41 1.15
C ILE A 98 5.69 13.83 1.51
N ILE A 99 6.57 13.65 0.51
CA ILE A 99 7.94 13.17 0.74
C ILE A 99 8.71 14.14 1.64
N ASP A 100 8.69 15.43 1.33
CA ASP A 100 9.40 16.46 2.10
C ASP A 100 8.89 16.54 3.54
N HIS A 101 7.57 16.47 3.74
CA HIS A 101 6.98 16.45 5.07
C HIS A 101 7.54 15.31 5.94
N TYR A 102 7.55 14.08 5.41
CA TYR A 102 8.03 12.92 6.17
C TYR A 102 9.55 12.95 6.37
N LYS A 103 10.33 13.39 5.37
CA LYS A 103 11.78 13.57 5.54
C LYS A 103 12.10 14.60 6.62
N ASN A 104 11.38 15.72 6.67
CA ASN A 104 11.56 16.75 7.70
C ASN A 104 11.20 16.27 9.12
N LEU A 105 10.34 15.26 9.23
CA LEU A 105 10.04 14.57 10.48
C LEU A 105 11.05 13.46 10.83
N GLY A 106 12.07 13.25 10.00
CA GLY A 106 13.11 12.24 10.22
C GLY A 106 12.76 10.83 9.72
N TYR A 107 11.72 10.67 8.90
CA TYR A 107 11.38 9.38 8.30
C TYR A 107 12.29 9.03 7.12
N GLU A 108 12.54 7.73 6.97
CA GLU A 108 13.20 7.14 5.81
C GLU A 108 12.16 6.47 4.90
N PHE A 109 12.27 6.68 3.59
CA PHE A 109 11.44 5.98 2.60
C PHE A 109 12.11 4.68 2.19
N LYS A 110 11.38 3.56 2.32
CA LYS A 110 11.83 2.22 1.92
C LYS A 110 10.85 1.57 0.95
N VAL A 111 11.38 0.69 0.11
CA VAL A 111 10.58 -0.23 -0.69
C VAL A 111 10.00 -1.34 0.18
N ILE A 112 8.86 -1.90 -0.22
CA ILE A 112 8.35 -3.13 0.36
C ILE A 112 9.04 -4.28 -0.37
N ASP A 113 9.77 -5.11 0.38
CA ASP A 113 10.55 -6.24 -0.10
C ASP A 113 10.24 -7.52 0.71
N GLU A 114 10.98 -8.60 0.46
CA GLU A 114 10.85 -9.86 1.22
C GLU A 114 11.17 -9.72 2.73
N ASN A 115 12.02 -8.77 3.10
CA ASN A 115 12.43 -8.53 4.49
C ASN A 115 11.45 -7.63 5.25
N THR A 116 10.55 -6.96 4.53
CA THR A 116 9.55 -6.09 5.12
C THR A 116 8.55 -6.94 5.92
N LYS A 117 8.33 -6.54 7.18
CA LYS A 117 7.32 -7.21 8.02
C LYS A 117 5.94 -7.04 7.41
N GLU A 118 5.28 -8.17 7.15
CA GLU A 118 3.93 -8.26 6.61
C GLU A 118 2.97 -7.36 7.40
N TYR A 119 2.02 -6.76 6.70
CA TYR A 119 1.03 -5.88 7.31
C TYR A 119 -0.33 -6.10 6.65
N TYR A 120 -1.25 -6.71 7.39
CA TYR A 120 -2.64 -6.84 6.99
C TYR A 120 -3.56 -6.36 8.12
N TYR A 121 -4.77 -5.94 7.76
CA TYR A 121 -5.76 -5.52 8.75
C TYR A 121 -6.12 -6.66 9.70
N ARG A 122 -6.41 -6.29 10.94
CA ARG A 122 -6.77 -7.25 11.98
C ARG A 122 -7.94 -8.13 11.51
N LEU A 123 -7.73 -9.44 11.56
CA LEU A 123 -8.78 -10.42 11.33
C LEU A 123 -9.86 -10.25 12.40
N LYS A 124 -11.11 -10.12 11.96
CA LYS A 124 -12.24 -10.19 12.90
C LYS A 124 -12.39 -11.66 13.32
N LYS A 125 -12.55 -11.88 14.62
CA LYS A 125 -12.95 -13.18 15.16
C LYS A 125 -14.35 -13.52 14.66
#